data_AF-A0A3A9FIX8-F1
#
_entry.id   AF-A0A3A9FIX8-F1
#
_cell.length_a   1.000
_cell.length_b   1.000
_cell.length_c   1.000
_cell.angle_alpha   90.00
_cell.angle_beta   90.00
_cell.angle_gamma   90.00
#
_symmetry.space_group_name_H-M   'P 1'
#
loop_
_entity.id
_entity.type
_entity.pdbx_description
1 polymer ?
#
loop_
_entity_poly.entity_id
_entity_poly.type
_entity_poly.pdbx_seq_one_letter_code
_entity_poly.pdbx_strand_id
1 'polypeptide(L)'
;MKNKLSKWWFLVVLAIPFFLMLCLHIGIALGNYFGININVPNVDASTWFIFCGSYLGGTMTLAGVMVTLKHERGIHRYEKTMETIEKERDGLGNVICELNLFAPSILYQRFNSLRITSTGYNSVEVAAIRQQLAEEMQKINTLKLKAMFFTDIYVVPSGCSTCKNPCRIPTVLPEFQKTYEKISNRIFTLLEMIDSYIALCDKNAIKRALVMNCQELNQQLQSRGQPPKYEEAELKGYESEIINVESQQNDIITALTEVSKYSQAEIPQLNALAREYIAAKQQNAYKSCFPTKEG
;
A
#
# COMPACT_ATOMS: atom_id res chain seq x y z
N MET A 1 35.53 -6.43 1.89
CA MET A 1 36.11 -7.54 1.09
C MET A 1 35.28 -8.80 1.30
N LYS A 2 34.52 -9.24 0.30
CA LYS A 2 33.79 -10.52 0.35
C LYS A 2 34.82 -11.63 0.16
N ASN A 3 35.20 -12.34 1.23
CA ASN A 3 35.94 -13.59 1.13
C ASN A 3 35.08 -14.59 0.36
N LYS A 4 35.23 -14.64 -0.97
CA LYS A 4 34.89 -15.80 -1.79
C LYS A 4 35.91 -16.88 -1.43
N LEU A 5 35.77 -17.45 -0.23
CA LEU A 5 36.30 -18.78 0.02
C LEU A 5 35.56 -19.68 -0.98
N SER A 6 36.27 -20.01 -2.05
CA SER A 6 35.74 -20.74 -3.19
C SER A 6 35.02 -22.00 -2.69
N LYS A 7 33.87 -22.33 -3.29
CA LYS A 7 33.15 -23.60 -3.03
C LYS A 7 34.08 -24.84 -3.08
N TRP A 8 35.22 -24.71 -3.74
CA TRP A 8 36.26 -25.73 -3.87
C TRP A 8 37.11 -25.97 -2.62
N TRP A 9 37.20 -25.02 -1.69
CA TRP A 9 38.04 -25.20 -0.50
C TRP A 9 37.57 -26.36 0.37
N PHE A 10 36.26 -26.59 0.45
CA PHE A 10 35.69 -27.75 1.15
C PHE A 10 36.11 -29.07 0.50
N LEU A 11 36.13 -29.15 -0.83
CA LEU A 11 36.59 -30.33 -1.56
C LEU A 11 38.08 -30.59 -1.33
N VAL A 12 38.90 -29.52 -1.29
CA VAL A 12 40.33 -29.63 -0.99
C VAL A 12 40.54 -30.14 0.43
N VAL A 13 39.86 -29.57 1.42
CA VAL A 13 39.94 -29.97 2.84
C VAL A 13 39.51 -31.43 3.04
N LEU A 14 38.50 -31.89 2.30
CA LEU A 14 38.00 -33.26 2.34
C LEU A 14 38.92 -34.26 1.62
N ALA A 15 39.67 -33.83 0.60
CA ALA A 15 40.60 -34.67 -0.15
C ALA A 15 41.96 -34.89 0.56
N ILE A 16 42.36 -33.98 1.46
CA ILE A 16 43.65 -34.04 2.18
C ILE A 16 43.89 -35.38 2.89
N PRO A 17 42.93 -35.95 3.66
CA PRO A 17 43.14 -37.23 4.34
C PRO A 17 43.38 -38.39 3.37
N PHE A 18 42.72 -38.39 2.22
CA PHE A 18 42.90 -39.41 1.19
C PHE A 18 44.26 -39.30 0.53
N PHE A 19 44.72 -38.07 0.26
CA PHE A 19 46.05 -37.83 -0.26
C PHE A 19 47.14 -38.24 0.75
N LEU A 20 46.98 -37.89 2.02
CA LEU A 20 47.89 -38.27 3.09
C LEU A 20 47.94 -39.79 3.29
N MET A 21 46.79 -40.47 3.26
CA MET A 21 46.73 -41.94 3.31
C MET A 21 47.43 -42.59 2.11
N LEU A 22 47.24 -42.05 0.90
CA LEU A 22 47.90 -42.55 -0.29
C LEU A 22 49.42 -42.36 -0.22
N CYS A 23 49.91 -41.20 0.25
CA CYS A 23 51.32 -40.95 0.52
C CYS A 23 51.89 -41.93 1.56
N LEU A 24 51.14 -42.24 2.62
CA LEU A 24 51.55 -43.20 3.65
C LEU A 24 51.69 -44.62 3.07
N HIS A 25 50.74 -45.07 2.25
CA HIS A 25 50.81 -46.40 1.61
C HIS A 25 51.99 -46.50 0.64
N ILE A 26 52.26 -45.44 -0.12
CA ILE A 26 53.44 -45.35 -1.01
C ILE A 26 54.73 -45.38 -0.18
N GLY A 27 54.79 -44.66 0.94
CA GLY A 27 55.93 -44.65 1.86
C GLY A 27 56.22 -46.02 2.48
N ILE A 28 55.18 -46.75 2.91
CA ILE A 28 55.30 -48.13 3.41
C ILE A 28 55.80 -49.07 2.31
N ALA A 29 55.25 -48.96 1.09
CA ALA A 29 55.68 -49.78 -0.05
C ALA A 29 57.14 -49.52 -0.44
N LEU A 30 57.56 -48.26 -0.53
CA LEU A 30 58.95 -47.89 -0.81
C LEU A 30 59.92 -48.39 0.28
N GLY A 31 59.51 -48.33 1.55
CA GLY A 31 60.28 -48.88 2.67
C GLY A 31 60.46 -50.40 2.56
N ASN A 32 59.40 -51.13 2.24
CA ASN A 32 59.42 -52.60 2.18
C ASN A 32 60.12 -53.16 0.93
N TYR A 33 59.96 -52.51 -0.23
CA TYR A 33 60.50 -53.02 -1.50
C TYR A 33 61.87 -52.46 -1.86
N PHE A 34 62.20 -51.24 -1.40
CA PHE A 34 63.42 -50.53 -1.79
C PHE A 34 64.29 -50.09 -0.61
N GLY A 35 63.88 -50.34 0.63
CA GLY A 35 64.64 -49.98 1.84
C GLY A 35 64.65 -48.48 2.16
N ILE A 36 63.85 -47.67 1.45
CA ILE A 36 63.77 -46.21 1.64
C ILE A 36 62.57 -45.89 2.54
N ASN A 37 62.82 -45.64 3.83
CA ASN A 37 61.75 -45.26 4.75
C ASN A 37 61.57 -43.73 4.81
N ILE A 38 60.47 -43.25 4.22
CA ILE A 38 60.10 -41.82 4.18
C ILE A 38 59.06 -41.50 5.28
N ASN A 39 58.61 -42.50 6.05
CA ASN A 39 57.60 -42.30 7.08
C ASN A 39 58.21 -41.76 8.38
N VAL A 40 57.39 -41.00 9.13
CA VAL A 40 57.77 -40.45 10.43
C VAL A 40 58.09 -41.59 11.41
N PRO A 41 59.28 -41.59 12.05
CA PRO A 41 59.66 -42.66 12.97
C PRO A 41 58.72 -42.72 14.18
N ASN A 42 58.39 -43.93 14.62
CA ASN A 42 57.51 -44.26 15.77
C ASN A 42 56.02 -43.92 15.62
N VAL A 43 55.52 -43.66 14.41
CA VAL A 43 54.08 -43.53 14.15
C VAL A 43 53.61 -44.74 13.34
N ASP A 44 52.77 -45.58 13.95
CA ASP A 44 52.23 -46.75 13.28
C ASP A 44 51.06 -46.37 12.34
N ALA A 45 50.70 -47.31 11.46
CA ALA A 45 49.59 -47.11 10.53
C ALA A 45 48.25 -46.91 11.26
N SER A 46 48.09 -47.48 12.46
CA SER A 46 46.85 -47.34 13.24
C SER A 46 46.67 -45.92 13.80
N THR A 47 47.74 -45.27 14.24
CA THR A 47 47.75 -43.86 14.69
C THR A 47 47.40 -42.93 13.54
N TRP A 48 47.90 -43.19 12.34
CA TRP A 48 47.52 -42.45 11.13
C TRP A 48 46.05 -42.64 10.75
N PHE A 49 45.53 -43.87 10.85
CA PHE A 49 44.12 -44.15 10.59
C PHE A 49 43.21 -43.42 11.57
N ILE A 50 43.55 -43.42 12.87
CA ILE A 50 42.83 -42.68 13.91
C ILE A 50 42.87 -41.17 13.61
N PHE A 51 44.04 -40.62 13.27
CA PHE A 51 44.17 -39.20 12.91
C PHE A 51 43.28 -38.81 11.72
N CYS A 52 43.33 -39.58 10.63
CA CYS A 52 42.49 -39.33 9.45
C CYS A 52 41.00 -39.46 9.76
N GLY A 53 40.61 -40.46 10.57
CA GLY A 53 39.22 -40.64 11.03
C GLY A 53 38.72 -39.47 11.88
N SER A 54 39.51 -39.02 12.86
CA SER A 54 39.17 -37.86 13.71
C SER A 54 39.11 -36.55 12.91
N TYR A 55 40.04 -36.35 11.97
CA TYR A 55 40.02 -35.18 11.08
C TYR A 55 38.78 -35.17 10.20
N LEU A 56 38.45 -36.29 9.54
CA LEU A 56 37.25 -36.40 8.70
C LEU A 56 35.99 -36.15 9.53
N GLY A 57 35.89 -36.75 10.72
CA GLY A 57 34.80 -36.49 11.66
C GLY A 57 34.65 -34.99 11.98
N GLY A 58 35.75 -34.33 12.35
CA GLY A 58 35.75 -32.88 12.61
C GLY A 58 35.33 -32.03 11.41
N THR A 59 35.80 -32.36 10.20
CA THR A 59 35.40 -31.64 8.97
C THR A 59 33.92 -31.82 8.64
N MET A 60 33.36 -33.02 8.84
CA MET A 60 31.94 -33.27 8.62
C MET A 60 31.07 -32.52 9.62
N THR A 61 31.46 -32.47 10.90
CA THR A 61 30.76 -31.67 11.92
C THR A 61 30.79 -30.18 11.57
N LEU A 62 31.95 -29.64 11.17
CA LEU A 62 32.07 -28.25 10.75
C LEU A 62 31.20 -27.95 9.51
N ALA A 63 31.17 -28.86 8.53
CA ALA A 63 30.31 -28.75 7.35
C ALA A 63 28.83 -28.69 7.75
N GLY A 64 28.41 -29.59 8.65
CA GLY A 64 27.08 -29.63 9.22
C GLY A 64 26.70 -28.30 9.87
N VAL A 65 27.55 -27.80 10.77
CA VAL A 65 27.35 -26.49 11.44
C VAL A 65 27.25 -25.34 10.43
N MET A 66 28.11 -25.31 9.41
CA MET A 66 28.03 -24.26 8.36
C MET A 66 26.73 -24.32 7.56
N VAL A 67 26.24 -25.52 7.23
CA VAL A 67 24.95 -25.71 6.55
C VAL A 67 23.81 -25.25 7.44
N THR A 68 23.80 -25.64 8.71
CA THR A 68 22.79 -25.23 9.70
C THR A 68 22.77 -23.71 9.88
N LEU A 69 23.93 -23.08 10.11
CA LEU A 69 24.04 -21.62 10.24
C LEU A 69 23.59 -20.89 8.97
N LYS A 70 23.87 -21.44 7.78
CA LYS A 70 23.37 -20.87 6.53
C LYS A 70 21.85 -20.97 6.43
N HIS A 71 21.28 -22.09 6.86
CA HIS A 71 19.84 -22.29 6.89
C HIS A 71 19.15 -21.36 7.89
N GLU A 72 19.65 -21.26 9.13
CA GLU A 72 19.16 -20.34 10.16
C GLU A 72 19.22 -18.88 9.71
N ARG A 73 20.32 -18.45 9.07
CA ARG A 73 20.42 -17.10 8.48
C ARG A 73 19.38 -16.89 7.37
N GLY A 74 19.03 -17.94 6.63
CA GLY A 74 17.96 -17.92 5.63
C GLY A 74 16.60 -17.71 6.28
N ILE A 75 16.29 -18.48 7.32
CA ILE A 75 15.06 -18.35 8.13
C ILE A 75 14.94 -16.94 8.70
N HIS A 76 15.98 -16.45 9.38
CA HIS A 76 15.93 -15.13 10.01
C HIS A 76 15.73 -13.99 8.98
N ARG A 77 16.36 -14.09 7.80
CA ARG A 77 16.12 -13.13 6.72
C ARG A 77 14.70 -13.23 6.18
N TYR A 78 14.17 -14.43 6.04
CA TYR A 78 12.81 -14.67 5.59
C TYR A 78 11.79 -14.08 6.56
N GLU A 79 11.94 -14.32 7.87
CA GLU A 79 11.10 -13.76 8.93
C GLU A 79 11.06 -12.23 8.87
N LYS A 80 12.23 -11.59 8.82
CA LYS A 80 12.31 -10.12 8.72
C LYS A 80 11.64 -9.57 7.45
N THR A 81 11.75 -10.31 6.35
CA THR A 81 11.11 -9.93 5.08
C THR A 81 9.59 -10.10 5.17
N MET A 82 9.12 -11.17 5.81
CA MET A 82 7.68 -11.41 6.04
C MET A 82 7.07 -10.31 6.91
N GLU A 83 7.73 -9.93 8.00
CA GLU A 83 7.27 -8.84 8.87
C GLU A 83 7.09 -7.52 8.09
N THR A 84 8.00 -7.23 7.17
CA THR A 84 7.90 -6.03 6.31
C THR A 84 6.71 -6.12 5.36
N ILE A 85 6.51 -7.29 4.74
CA ILE A 85 5.38 -7.53 3.82
C ILE A 85 4.04 -7.50 4.56
N GLU A 86 3.97 -7.99 5.81
CA GLU A 86 2.76 -7.92 6.63
C GLU A 86 2.41 -6.48 7.01
N LYS A 87 3.40 -5.67 7.42
CA LYS A 87 3.18 -4.24 7.67
C LYS A 87 2.65 -3.51 6.43
N GLU A 88 3.18 -3.85 5.25
CA GLU A 88 2.71 -3.29 4.00
C GLU A 88 1.29 -3.77 3.63
N ARG A 89 0.97 -5.04 3.84
CA ARG A 89 -0.39 -5.59 3.67
C ARG A 89 -1.39 -4.82 4.53
N ASP A 90 -1.06 -4.60 5.79
CA ASP A 90 -1.93 -3.90 6.73
C ASP A 90 -2.08 -2.42 6.33
N GLY A 91 -0.99 -1.79 5.87
CA GLY A 91 -1.02 -0.44 5.30
C GLY A 91 -1.93 -0.32 4.07
N LEU A 92 -1.82 -1.26 3.12
CA LEU A 92 -2.69 -1.31 1.94
C LEU A 92 -4.15 -1.56 2.31
N GLY A 93 -4.40 -2.50 3.21
CA GLY A 93 -5.75 -2.79 3.71
C GLY A 93 -6.37 -1.54 4.34
N ASN A 94 -5.61 -0.81 5.15
CA ASN A 94 -6.09 0.42 5.77
C ASN A 94 -6.39 1.52 4.73
N VAL A 95 -5.50 1.71 3.75
CA VAL A 95 -5.68 2.71 2.68
C VAL A 95 -6.92 2.44 1.82
N ILE A 96 -7.27 1.17 1.60
CA ILE A 96 -8.49 0.77 0.86
C ILE A 96 -9.73 0.95 1.74
N CYS A 97 -9.68 0.50 3.00
CA CYS A 97 -10.83 0.55 3.91
C CYS A 97 -11.21 1.98 4.33
N GLU A 98 -10.25 2.89 4.47
CA GLU A 98 -10.50 4.29 4.81
C GLU A 98 -11.07 5.11 3.62
N LEU A 99 -11.19 4.54 2.41
CA LEU A 99 -11.92 5.19 1.31
C LEU A 99 -13.42 5.23 1.61
N ASN A 100 -13.89 6.39 2.07
CA ASN A 100 -15.28 6.57 2.47
C ASN A 100 -16.20 6.85 1.27
N LEU A 101 -16.70 5.78 0.65
CA LEU A 101 -17.65 5.87 -0.48
C LEU A 101 -18.97 6.56 -0.12
N PHE A 102 -19.35 6.56 1.16
CA PHE A 102 -20.67 7.01 1.61
C PHE A 102 -20.69 8.44 2.14
N ALA A 103 -19.53 9.00 2.52
CA ALA A 103 -19.40 10.38 2.99
C ALA A 103 -20.12 11.40 2.09
N PRO A 104 -19.92 11.40 0.75
CA PRO A 104 -20.61 12.35 -0.11
C PRO A 104 -22.13 12.27 0.00
N SER A 105 -22.70 11.06 0.01
CA SER A 105 -24.15 10.85 0.13
C SER A 105 -24.70 11.34 1.46
N ILE A 106 -24.03 10.97 2.56
CA ILE A 106 -24.43 11.36 3.91
C ILE A 106 -24.42 12.89 4.06
N LEU A 107 -23.35 13.55 3.60
CA LEU A 107 -23.20 15.00 3.72
C LEU A 107 -24.20 15.75 2.83
N TYR A 108 -24.40 15.27 1.60
CA TYR A 108 -25.41 15.83 0.69
C TYR A 108 -26.83 15.70 1.25
N GLN A 109 -27.20 14.53 1.77
CA GLN A 109 -28.52 14.33 2.39
C GLN A 109 -28.69 15.18 3.65
N ARG A 110 -27.65 15.26 4.50
CA ARG A 110 -27.67 16.09 5.70
C ARG A 110 -27.92 17.55 5.36
N PHE A 111 -27.26 18.10 4.34
CA PHE A 111 -27.51 19.47 3.89
C PHE A 111 -28.95 19.66 3.41
N ASN A 112 -29.45 18.78 2.55
CA ASN A 112 -30.81 18.88 2.01
C ASN A 112 -31.91 18.67 3.07
N SER A 113 -31.56 18.12 4.24
CA SER A 113 -32.47 18.01 5.39
C SER A 113 -32.51 19.26 6.28
N LEU A 114 -31.64 20.24 6.04
CA LEU A 114 -31.60 21.46 6.85
C LEU A 114 -32.88 22.28 6.65
N ARG A 115 -33.36 22.85 7.75
CA ARG A 115 -34.51 23.75 7.73
C ARG A 115 -34.11 25.13 7.22
N ILE A 116 -34.90 25.67 6.30
CA ILE A 116 -34.81 27.06 5.86
C ILE A 116 -35.74 27.92 6.72
N THR A 117 -35.24 29.07 7.17
CA THR A 117 -35.97 30.07 7.96
C THR A 117 -36.12 31.38 7.18
N SER A 118 -36.77 32.38 7.77
CA SER A 118 -36.92 33.73 7.19
C SER A 118 -35.60 34.50 7.07
N THR A 119 -34.48 33.93 7.52
CA THR A 119 -33.13 34.47 7.35
C THR A 119 -32.23 33.56 6.49
N GLY A 120 -32.79 32.50 5.89
CA GLY A 120 -32.03 31.46 5.19
C GLY A 120 -31.74 30.23 6.06
N TYR A 121 -30.68 29.50 5.75
CA TYR A 121 -30.21 28.37 6.57
C TYR A 121 -29.54 28.86 7.85
N ASN A 122 -29.40 27.96 8.84
CA ASN A 122 -28.55 28.21 9.99
C ASN A 122 -27.07 28.17 9.57
N SER A 123 -26.36 29.29 9.70
CA SER A 123 -24.97 29.42 9.27
C SER A 123 -24.01 28.48 10.00
N VAL A 124 -24.29 28.14 11.26
CA VAL A 124 -23.48 27.21 12.05
C VAL A 124 -23.61 25.79 11.51
N GLU A 125 -24.83 25.38 11.14
CA GLU A 125 -25.08 24.04 10.58
C GLU A 125 -24.47 23.91 9.18
N VAL A 126 -24.62 24.94 8.34
CA VAL A 126 -23.98 24.98 7.01
C VAL A 126 -22.46 24.92 7.14
N ALA A 127 -21.86 25.75 8.00
CA ALA A 127 -20.41 25.74 8.23
C ALA A 127 -19.90 24.38 8.72
N ALA A 128 -20.64 23.72 9.63
CA ALA A 128 -20.28 22.39 10.12
C ALA A 128 -20.28 21.33 9.01
N ILE A 129 -21.27 21.35 8.09
CA ILE A 129 -21.31 20.41 6.97
C ILE A 129 -20.15 20.68 5.99
N ARG A 130 -19.89 21.95 5.67
CA ARG A 130 -18.77 22.34 4.79
C ARG A 130 -17.42 21.98 5.38
N GLN A 131 -17.24 22.13 6.69
CA GLN A 131 -16.05 21.65 7.39
C GLN A 131 -15.87 20.13 7.23
N GLN A 132 -16.94 19.35 7.41
CA GLN A 132 -16.88 17.89 7.23
C GLN A 132 -16.54 17.50 5.78
N LEU A 133 -17.05 18.22 4.77
CA LEU A 133 -16.66 18.02 3.37
C LEU A 133 -15.15 18.24 3.18
N ALA A 134 -14.61 19.33 3.74
CA ALA A 134 -13.18 19.64 3.67
C ALA A 134 -12.31 18.58 4.37
N GLU A 135 -12.75 18.09 5.54
CA GLU A 135 -12.06 17.02 6.27
C GLU A 135 -12.03 15.71 5.46
N GLU A 136 -13.13 15.31 4.83
CA GLU A 136 -13.16 14.11 3.97
C GLU A 136 -12.26 14.27 2.73
N MET A 137 -12.24 15.45 2.10
CA MET A 137 -11.31 15.76 1.01
C MET A 137 -9.84 15.66 1.46
N GLN A 138 -9.51 16.18 2.64
CA GLN A 138 -8.17 16.08 3.21
C GLN A 138 -7.78 14.63 3.52
N LYS A 139 -8.71 13.82 4.03
CA LYS A 139 -8.47 12.39 4.29
C LYS A 139 -8.09 11.64 3.01
N ILE A 140 -8.78 11.88 1.90
CA ILE A 140 -8.45 11.25 0.60
C ILE A 140 -7.00 11.55 0.19
N ASN A 141 -6.59 12.82 0.28
CA ASN A 141 -5.21 13.22 -0.04
C ASN A 141 -4.19 12.58 0.92
N THR A 142 -4.52 12.53 2.21
CA THR A 142 -3.68 11.90 3.23
C THR A 142 -3.52 10.40 2.98
N LEU A 143 -4.57 9.72 2.55
CA LEU A 143 -4.55 8.30 2.21
C LEU A 143 -3.63 8.01 1.02
N LYS A 144 -3.68 8.85 -0.02
CA LYS A 144 -2.77 8.74 -1.16
C LYS A 144 -1.30 8.88 -0.72
N LEU A 145 -0.99 9.85 0.14
CA LEU A 145 0.35 10.02 0.69
C LEU A 145 0.79 8.82 1.55
N LYS A 146 -0.09 8.30 2.41
CA LYS A 146 0.17 7.09 3.19
C LYS A 146 0.49 5.90 2.28
N ALA A 147 -0.27 5.71 1.20
CA ALA A 147 -0.04 4.65 0.22
C ALA A 147 1.33 4.79 -0.45
N MET A 148 1.70 6.00 -0.85
CA MET A 148 3.00 6.27 -1.48
C MET A 148 4.19 6.11 -0.53
N PHE A 149 4.01 6.44 0.75
CA PHE A 149 5.11 6.47 1.72
C PHE A 149 5.32 5.12 2.42
N PHE A 150 4.25 4.42 2.76
CA PHE A 150 4.31 3.19 3.57
C PHE A 150 4.26 1.90 2.74
N THR A 151 4.10 2.00 1.42
CA THR A 151 3.98 0.83 0.54
C THR A 151 4.74 1.05 -0.76
N ASP A 152 5.22 -0.04 -1.37
CA ASP A 152 5.85 0.02 -2.69
C ASP A 152 4.80 -0.04 -3.81
N ILE A 153 3.50 0.13 -3.52
CA ILE A 153 2.44 -0.01 -4.54
C ILE A 153 2.51 1.10 -5.61
N TYR A 154 3.19 2.21 -5.32
CA TYR A 154 3.47 3.30 -6.25
C TYR A 154 4.88 3.28 -6.86
N VAL A 155 5.70 2.29 -6.49
CA VAL A 155 7.10 2.21 -6.89
C VAL A 155 7.30 0.92 -7.67
N VAL A 156 7.76 1.01 -8.92
CA VAL A 156 8.20 -0.20 -9.63
C VAL A 156 9.49 -0.69 -8.97
N PRO A 157 9.54 -1.91 -8.41
CA PRO A 157 10.74 -2.39 -7.73
C PRO A 157 11.94 -2.41 -8.68
N SER A 158 13.07 -1.87 -8.23
CA SER A 158 14.32 -1.88 -8.99
C SER A 158 14.73 -3.32 -9.34
N GLY A 159 14.96 -3.60 -10.62
CA GLY A 159 15.37 -4.93 -11.10
C GLY A 159 14.24 -5.81 -11.63
N CYS A 160 12.97 -5.35 -11.61
CA CYS A 160 11.86 -6.06 -12.26
C CYS A 160 12.08 -6.28 -13.76
N SER A 161 12.67 -5.31 -14.46
CA SER A 161 13.01 -5.40 -15.89
C SER A 161 14.09 -6.44 -16.21
N THR A 162 14.89 -6.82 -15.22
CA THR A 162 15.98 -7.81 -15.34
C THR A 162 15.65 -9.14 -14.64
N CYS A 163 14.46 -9.25 -14.03
CA CYS A 163 14.07 -10.43 -13.28
C CYS A 163 13.77 -11.58 -14.24
N LYS A 164 14.47 -12.71 -14.08
CA LYS A 164 14.25 -13.92 -14.89
C LYS A 164 12.99 -14.70 -14.49
N ASN A 165 12.41 -14.38 -13.33
CA ASN A 165 11.22 -15.05 -12.83
C ASN A 165 9.97 -14.26 -13.23
N PRO A 166 9.09 -14.83 -14.07
CA PRO A 166 7.83 -14.19 -14.41
C PRO A 166 6.98 -14.04 -13.15
N CYS A 167 6.51 -12.82 -12.88
CA CYS A 167 5.53 -12.53 -11.84
C CYS A 167 4.59 -11.41 -12.33
N ARG A 168 3.38 -11.34 -11.76
CA ARG A 168 2.38 -10.33 -12.14
C ARG A 168 2.55 -8.97 -11.45
N ILE A 169 3.57 -8.77 -10.61
CA ILE A 169 3.82 -7.47 -9.95
C ILE A 169 3.83 -6.29 -10.96
N PRO A 170 4.54 -6.37 -12.10
CA PRO A 170 4.57 -5.27 -13.08
C PRO A 170 3.21 -4.90 -13.67
N THR A 171 2.25 -5.84 -13.70
CA THR A 171 0.87 -5.61 -14.19
C THR A 171 -0.08 -5.22 -13.07
N VAL A 172 0.05 -5.81 -11.88
CA VAL A 172 -0.83 -5.55 -10.73
C VAL A 172 -0.66 -4.13 -10.20
N LEU A 173 0.58 -3.61 -10.16
CA LEU A 173 0.86 -2.25 -9.71
C LEU A 173 0.07 -1.17 -10.49
N PRO A 174 0.20 -1.06 -11.83
CA PRO A 174 -0.54 -0.04 -12.58
C PRO A 174 -2.06 -0.27 -12.55
N GLU A 175 -2.53 -1.53 -12.52
CA GLU A 175 -3.97 -1.84 -12.38
C GLU A 175 -4.53 -1.35 -11.03
N PHE A 176 -3.78 -1.56 -9.95
CA PHE A 176 -4.15 -1.08 -8.62
C PHE A 176 -4.18 0.44 -8.59
N GLN A 177 -3.09 1.09 -9.03
CA GLN A 177 -2.97 2.55 -9.05
C GLN A 177 -4.10 3.18 -9.85
N LYS A 178 -4.37 2.69 -11.06
CA LYS A 178 -5.45 3.20 -11.92
C LYS A 178 -6.82 3.09 -11.25
N THR A 179 -7.12 1.94 -10.65
CA THR A 179 -8.40 1.72 -9.97
C THR A 179 -8.53 2.61 -8.73
N TYR A 180 -7.47 2.72 -7.94
CA TYR A 180 -7.44 3.54 -6.73
C TYR A 180 -7.60 5.02 -7.04
N GLU A 181 -6.89 5.53 -8.05
CA GLU A 181 -6.97 6.92 -8.49
C GLU A 181 -8.34 7.24 -9.10
N LYS A 182 -8.94 6.33 -9.86
CA LYS A 182 -10.32 6.49 -10.36
C LYS A 182 -11.29 6.72 -9.20
N ILE A 183 -11.28 5.84 -8.19
CA ILE A 183 -12.19 5.95 -7.05
C ILE A 183 -11.93 7.23 -6.26
N SER A 184 -10.68 7.45 -5.83
CA SER A 184 -10.32 8.57 -4.97
C SER A 184 -10.60 9.93 -5.64
N ASN A 185 -10.22 10.11 -6.91
CA ASN A 185 -10.50 11.35 -7.63
C ASN A 185 -12.01 11.57 -7.79
N ARG A 186 -12.79 10.53 -8.08
CA ARG A 186 -14.23 10.68 -8.27
C ARG A 186 -14.94 11.08 -6.97
N ILE A 187 -14.55 10.49 -5.83
CA ILE A 187 -15.07 10.89 -4.51
C ILE A 187 -14.69 12.33 -4.22
N PHE A 188 -13.41 12.70 -4.44
CA PHE A 188 -12.92 14.05 -4.19
C PHE A 188 -13.70 15.09 -4.99
N THR A 189 -13.81 14.91 -6.31
CA THR A 189 -14.58 15.82 -7.18
C THR A 189 -16.05 15.88 -6.78
N LEU A 190 -16.65 14.78 -6.33
CA LEU A 190 -18.02 14.79 -5.85
C LEU A 190 -18.19 15.62 -4.57
N LEU A 191 -17.24 15.53 -3.63
CA LEU A 191 -17.22 16.38 -2.44
C LEU A 191 -17.10 17.87 -2.81
N GLU A 192 -16.27 18.23 -3.79
CA GLU A 192 -16.17 19.61 -4.31
C GLU A 192 -17.47 20.08 -4.96
N MET A 193 -18.11 19.23 -5.76
CA MET A 193 -19.41 19.54 -6.38
C MET A 193 -20.47 19.82 -5.31
N ILE A 194 -20.50 19.04 -4.23
CA ILE A 194 -21.42 19.23 -3.11
C ILE A 194 -21.10 20.52 -2.36
N ASP A 195 -19.83 20.83 -2.06
CA ASP A 195 -19.46 22.08 -1.36
C ASP A 195 -19.89 23.32 -2.16
N SER A 196 -19.63 23.31 -3.47
CA SER A 196 -20.06 24.36 -4.40
C SER A 196 -21.59 24.50 -4.43
N TYR A 197 -22.32 23.39 -4.49
CA TYR A 197 -23.78 23.38 -4.46
C TYR A 197 -24.33 23.96 -3.16
N ILE A 198 -23.74 23.59 -2.01
CA ILE A 198 -24.12 24.13 -0.70
C ILE A 198 -23.94 25.63 -0.66
N ALA A 199 -22.81 26.16 -1.13
CA ALA A 199 -22.53 27.58 -1.14
C ALA A 199 -23.55 28.37 -1.99
N LEU A 200 -23.95 27.82 -3.15
CA LEU A 200 -24.97 28.42 -4.01
C LEU A 200 -26.36 28.36 -3.38
N CYS A 201 -26.74 27.22 -2.81
CA CYS A 201 -28.02 27.06 -2.12
C CYS A 201 -28.14 28.00 -0.92
N ASP A 202 -27.06 28.18 -0.15
CA ASP A 202 -27.04 29.10 0.98
C ASP A 202 -27.25 30.55 0.55
N LYS A 203 -26.50 31.00 -0.47
CA LYS A 203 -26.68 32.33 -1.07
C LYS A 203 -28.10 32.54 -1.59
N ASN A 204 -28.64 31.55 -2.31
CA ASN A 204 -30.00 31.60 -2.84
C ASN A 204 -31.05 31.68 -1.71
N ALA A 205 -30.87 30.95 -0.63
CA ALA A 205 -31.78 30.98 0.51
C ALA A 205 -31.82 32.36 1.18
N ILE A 206 -30.65 32.99 1.35
CA ILE A 206 -30.54 34.37 1.88
C ILE A 206 -31.25 35.36 0.96
N LYS A 207 -31.05 35.26 -0.35
CA LYS A 207 -31.70 36.16 -1.33
C LYS A 207 -33.22 35.99 -1.36
N ARG A 208 -33.71 34.74 -1.33
CA ARG A 208 -35.16 34.44 -1.22
C ARG A 208 -35.76 34.99 0.07
N ALA A 209 -35.07 34.80 1.20
CA ALA A 209 -35.47 35.35 2.48
C ALA A 209 -35.56 36.89 2.44
N LEU A 210 -34.58 37.56 1.83
CA LEU A 210 -34.59 39.01 1.65
C LEU A 210 -35.80 39.48 0.82
N VAL A 211 -36.05 38.85 -0.33
CA VAL A 211 -37.20 39.16 -1.19
C VAL A 211 -38.50 38.99 -0.42
N MET A 212 -38.68 37.88 0.29
CA MET A 212 -39.88 37.61 1.09
C MET A 212 -40.08 38.66 2.19
N ASN A 213 -39.04 38.98 2.96
CA ASN A 213 -39.13 39.96 4.05
C ASN A 213 -39.43 41.38 3.52
N CYS A 214 -38.84 41.76 2.38
CA CYS A 214 -39.13 43.04 1.73
C CYS A 214 -40.58 43.10 1.23
N GLN A 215 -41.08 42.02 0.62
CA GLN A 215 -42.47 41.91 0.16
C GLN A 215 -43.47 41.95 1.34
N GLU A 216 -43.19 41.24 2.42
CA GLU A 216 -44.02 41.22 3.63
C GLU A 216 -44.08 42.62 4.27
N LEU A 217 -42.94 43.31 4.39
CA LEU A 217 -42.93 44.69 4.91
C LEU A 217 -43.73 45.64 4.02
N ASN A 218 -43.59 45.53 2.69
CA ASN A 218 -44.37 46.34 1.76
C ASN A 218 -45.87 46.09 1.93
N GLN A 219 -46.30 44.83 2.06
CA GLN A 219 -47.71 44.49 2.32
C GLN A 219 -48.20 45.08 3.65
N GLN A 220 -47.39 45.02 4.71
CA GLN A 220 -47.72 45.62 6.00
C GLN A 220 -47.90 47.14 5.91
N LEU A 221 -47.00 47.84 5.19
CA LEU A 221 -47.09 49.29 5.00
C LEU A 221 -48.34 49.67 4.19
N GLN A 222 -48.60 48.94 3.10
CA GLN A 222 -49.77 49.16 2.26
C GLN A 222 -51.08 48.94 3.03
N SER A 223 -51.15 47.93 3.90
CA SER A 223 -52.33 47.70 4.76
C SER A 223 -52.61 48.84 5.74
N ARG A 224 -51.60 49.67 6.04
CA ARG A 224 -51.68 50.87 6.88
C ARG A 224 -51.88 52.16 6.07
N GLY A 225 -52.10 52.06 4.76
CA GLY A 225 -52.24 53.21 3.86
C GLY A 225 -50.93 53.95 3.59
N GLN A 226 -49.78 53.36 3.92
CA GLN A 226 -48.46 53.92 3.68
C GLN A 226 -47.89 53.42 2.35
N PRO A 227 -47.06 54.23 1.65
CA PRO A 227 -46.40 53.77 0.43
C PRO A 227 -45.43 52.61 0.72
N PRO A 228 -45.17 51.73 -0.27
CA PRO A 228 -44.18 50.66 -0.12
C PRO A 228 -42.79 51.26 0.13
N LYS A 229 -41.99 50.56 0.94
CA LYS A 229 -40.62 50.97 1.25
C LYS A 229 -39.63 50.52 0.16
N TYR A 230 -39.85 49.34 -0.41
CA TYR A 230 -38.98 48.75 -1.43
C TYR A 230 -39.68 48.78 -2.79
N GLU A 231 -38.98 49.25 -3.81
CA GLU A 231 -39.51 49.31 -5.17
C GLU A 231 -39.44 47.96 -5.88
N GLU A 232 -40.30 47.75 -6.89
CA GLU A 232 -40.33 46.51 -7.68
C GLU A 232 -39.00 46.27 -8.43
N ALA A 233 -38.32 47.34 -8.86
CA ALA A 233 -37.02 47.25 -9.50
C ALA A 233 -35.94 46.70 -8.55
N GLU A 234 -35.98 47.08 -7.27
CA GLU A 234 -35.06 46.59 -6.25
C GLU A 234 -35.30 45.11 -5.96
N LEU A 235 -36.57 44.70 -5.83
CA LEU A 235 -36.96 43.30 -5.63
C LEU A 235 -36.52 42.41 -6.81
N LYS A 236 -36.73 42.86 -8.05
CA LYS A 236 -36.25 42.17 -9.26
C LYS A 236 -34.73 42.06 -9.30
N GLY A 237 -34.02 43.06 -8.78
CA GLY A 237 -32.58 43.01 -8.58
C GLY A 237 -32.17 41.82 -7.71
N TYR A 238 -32.77 41.66 -6.54
CA TYR A 238 -32.50 40.54 -5.64
C TYR A 238 -32.89 39.18 -6.24
N GLU A 239 -34.00 39.10 -6.97
CA GLU A 239 -34.44 37.89 -7.66
C GLU A 239 -33.47 37.48 -8.78
N SER A 240 -32.91 38.45 -9.51
CA SER A 240 -31.94 38.18 -10.58
C SER A 240 -30.62 37.57 -10.09
N GLU A 241 -30.29 37.71 -8.81
CA GLU A 241 -29.11 37.10 -8.20
C GLU A 241 -29.31 35.63 -7.80
N ILE A 242 -30.55 35.11 -7.87
CA ILE A 242 -30.86 33.72 -7.54
C ILE A 242 -30.45 32.83 -8.71
N ILE A 243 -29.52 31.92 -8.46
CA ILE A 243 -28.97 31.02 -9.48
C ILE A 243 -29.79 29.73 -9.53
N ASN A 244 -30.12 29.23 -10.74
CA ASN A 244 -30.73 27.91 -10.87
C ASN A 244 -29.68 26.81 -10.58
N VAL A 245 -29.96 25.96 -9.61
CA VAL A 245 -29.07 24.87 -9.15
C VAL A 245 -29.50 23.48 -9.63
N GLU A 246 -30.60 23.38 -10.41
CA GLU A 246 -31.19 22.10 -10.82
C GLU A 246 -30.22 21.21 -11.63
N SER A 247 -29.49 21.81 -12.60
CA SER A 247 -28.48 21.08 -13.37
C SER A 247 -27.40 20.49 -12.47
N GLN A 248 -26.85 21.29 -11.56
CA GLN A 248 -25.81 20.86 -10.63
C GLN A 248 -26.32 19.78 -9.68
N GLN A 249 -27.57 19.89 -9.23
CA GLN A 249 -28.21 18.87 -8.40
C GLN A 249 -28.31 17.53 -9.14
N ASN A 250 -28.72 17.54 -10.40
CA ASN A 250 -28.80 16.34 -11.24
C ASN A 250 -27.42 15.70 -11.47
N ASP A 251 -26.39 16.51 -11.68
CA ASP A 251 -25.01 16.04 -11.82
C ASP A 251 -24.50 15.38 -10.53
N ILE A 252 -24.81 15.96 -9.36
CA ILE A 252 -24.48 15.39 -8.05
C ILE A 252 -25.19 14.05 -7.84
N ILE A 253 -26.49 13.96 -8.11
CA ILE A 253 -27.27 12.71 -7.95
C ILE A 253 -26.72 11.61 -8.85
N THR A 254 -26.36 11.95 -10.09
CA THR A 254 -25.74 11.01 -11.03
C THR A 254 -24.39 10.52 -10.50
N ALA A 255 -23.54 11.41 -10.01
CA ALA A 255 -22.23 11.09 -9.44
C ALA A 255 -22.34 10.25 -8.14
N LEU A 256 -23.30 10.55 -7.27
CA LEU A 256 -23.59 9.76 -6.07
C LEU A 256 -23.97 8.32 -6.43
N THR A 257 -24.83 8.16 -7.44
CA THR A 257 -25.24 6.85 -7.95
C THR A 257 -24.06 6.08 -8.53
N GLU A 258 -23.16 6.75 -9.24
CA GLU A 258 -21.92 6.15 -9.74
C GLU A 258 -21.01 5.66 -8.59
N VAL A 259 -20.67 6.54 -7.64
CA VAL A 259 -19.76 6.22 -6.52
C VAL A 259 -20.31 5.09 -5.66
N SER A 260 -21.63 5.04 -5.44
CA SER A 260 -22.25 3.94 -4.67
C SER A 260 -21.98 2.55 -5.27
N LYS A 261 -21.87 2.45 -6.60
CA LYS A 261 -21.60 1.19 -7.31
C LYS A 261 -20.17 0.71 -7.13
N TYR A 262 -19.23 1.60 -6.76
CA TYR A 262 -17.84 1.22 -6.53
C TYR A 262 -17.66 0.21 -5.40
N SER A 263 -18.60 0.18 -4.45
CA SER A 263 -18.62 -0.85 -3.40
C SER A 263 -18.76 -2.28 -3.94
N GLN A 264 -19.34 -2.46 -5.13
CA GLN A 264 -19.66 -3.77 -5.71
C GLN A 264 -18.62 -4.25 -6.72
N ALA A 265 -17.90 -3.36 -7.39
CA ALA A 265 -16.94 -3.72 -8.44
C ALA A 265 -15.52 -3.26 -8.10
N GLU A 266 -15.29 -1.94 -7.97
CA GLU A 266 -13.96 -1.38 -7.83
C GLU A 266 -13.30 -1.66 -6.47
N ILE A 267 -14.02 -1.62 -5.35
CA ILE A 267 -13.46 -1.96 -4.03
C ILE A 267 -13.07 -3.46 -3.95
N PRO A 268 -13.92 -4.42 -4.36
CA PRO A 268 -13.51 -5.82 -4.47
C PRO A 268 -12.29 -6.02 -5.38
N GLN A 269 -12.23 -5.30 -6.51
CA GLN A 269 -11.09 -5.35 -7.42
C GLN A 269 -9.81 -4.85 -6.73
N LEU A 270 -9.85 -3.73 -6.01
CA LEU A 270 -8.70 -3.23 -5.24
C LEU A 270 -8.21 -4.24 -4.20
N ASN A 271 -9.15 -4.86 -3.48
CA ASN A 271 -8.82 -5.90 -2.51
C ASN A 271 -8.17 -7.13 -3.16
N ALA A 272 -8.67 -7.55 -4.32
CA ALA A 272 -8.08 -8.66 -5.07
C ALA A 272 -6.66 -8.34 -5.56
N LEU A 273 -6.45 -7.15 -6.12
CA LEU A 273 -5.15 -6.68 -6.60
C LEU A 273 -4.14 -6.55 -5.44
N ALA A 274 -4.56 -6.00 -4.30
CA ALA A 274 -3.69 -5.91 -3.11
C ALA A 274 -3.29 -7.29 -2.60
N ARG A 275 -4.23 -8.25 -2.54
CA ARG A 275 -3.92 -9.64 -2.14
C ARG A 275 -2.96 -10.32 -3.11
N GLU A 276 -3.18 -10.15 -4.41
CA GLU A 276 -2.30 -10.71 -5.44
C GLU A 276 -0.89 -10.14 -5.34
N TYR A 277 -0.78 -8.82 -5.15
CA TYR A 277 0.49 -8.13 -4.94
C TYR A 277 1.26 -8.69 -3.74
N ILE A 278 0.59 -8.82 -2.58
CA ILE A 278 1.20 -9.35 -1.36
C ILE A 278 1.61 -10.81 -1.54
N ALA A 279 0.77 -11.65 -2.13
CA ALA A 279 1.08 -13.05 -2.40
C ALA A 279 2.32 -13.19 -3.30
N ALA A 280 2.44 -12.36 -4.34
CA ALA A 280 3.61 -12.35 -5.20
C ALA A 280 4.89 -11.92 -4.45
N LYS A 281 4.82 -10.92 -3.55
CA LYS A 281 5.97 -10.55 -2.70
C LYS A 281 6.38 -11.70 -1.77
N GLN A 282 5.41 -12.39 -1.15
CA GLN A 282 5.67 -13.53 -0.27
C GLN A 282 6.38 -14.66 -1.02
N GLN A 283 5.90 -15.01 -2.21
CA GLN A 283 6.51 -16.04 -3.04
C GLN A 283 7.95 -15.66 -3.45
N ASN A 284 8.18 -14.40 -3.81
CA ASN A 284 9.50 -13.90 -4.19
C ASN A 284 10.48 -13.90 -3.00
N ALA A 285 10.00 -13.52 -1.81
CA ALA A 285 10.79 -13.57 -0.59
C ALA A 285 11.23 -15.00 -0.24
N TYR A 286 10.33 -15.98 -0.39
CA TYR A 286 10.65 -17.40 -0.19
C TYR A 286 11.74 -17.88 -1.14
N LYS A 287 11.58 -17.64 -2.46
CA LYS A 287 12.56 -18.03 -3.49
C LYS A 287 13.94 -17.40 -3.26
N SER A 288 13.98 -16.17 -2.77
CA SER A 288 15.23 -15.44 -2.48
C SER A 288 15.96 -16.00 -1.25
N CYS A 289 15.21 -16.38 -0.20
CA CYS A 289 15.80 -16.87 1.06
C CYS A 289 16.13 -18.37 1.01
N PHE A 290 15.35 -19.15 0.25
CA PHE A 290 15.51 -20.59 0.07
C PHE A 290 15.60 -20.91 -1.43
N PRO A 291 16.71 -20.54 -2.10
CA PRO A 291 16.90 -20.90 -3.49
C PRO A 291 16.92 -22.42 -3.59
N THR A 292 15.91 -22.99 -4.24
CA THR A 292 15.95 -24.37 -4.70
C THR A 292 17.22 -24.52 -5.52
N LYS A 293 18.02 -25.56 -5.23
CA LYS A 293 19.07 -25.96 -6.18
C LYS A 293 18.30 -26.37 -7.44
N GLU A 294 18.28 -25.51 -8.45
CA GLU A 294 17.92 -25.94 -9.80
C GLU A 294 18.85 -27.12 -10.10
N GLY A 295 18.22 -28.28 -10.32
CA GLY A 295 18.90 -29.52 -10.67
C GLY A 295 19.54 -29.42 -12.04
#